data_AF-A0A3B3IUE0-F1
#
_entry.id   AF-A0A3B3IUE0-F1
#
_cell.length_a   1.000
_cell.length_b   1.000
_cell.length_c   1.000
_cell.angle_alpha   90.00
_cell.angle_beta   90.00
_cell.angle_gamma   90.00
#
_symmetry.space_group_name_H-M   'P 1'
#
loop_
_entity.id
_entity.type
_entity.pdbx_description
1 polymer ?
#
loop_
_entity_poly.entity_id
_entity_poly.type
_entity_poly.pdbx_seq_one_letter_code
_entity_poly.pdbx_strand_id
1 'polypeptide(L)'
;MGPCRRHLDSVLQQLQTEVYRGAQTLYVPNCDHRGFYRKRQCRSSQGQRRGPCWCVDRMGKSLPGSPDGNGSSSCPTGSSG
;
A
#
# COMPACT_ATOMS: atom_id res chain seq x y z
N MET A 1 -9.62 -4.40 15.14
CA MET A 1 -9.48 -4.33 13.67
C MET A 1 -8.94 -2.95 13.30
N GLY A 2 -7.70 -2.84 12.80
CA GLY A 2 -7.12 -1.56 12.41
C GLY A 2 -7.59 -1.06 11.04
N PRO A 3 -7.36 0.23 10.69
CA PRO A 3 -7.89 0.85 9.47
C PRO A 3 -7.37 0.19 8.19
N CYS A 4 -6.11 -0.28 8.18
CA CYS A 4 -5.56 -0.99 7.03
C CYS A 4 -6.20 -2.35 6.86
N ARG A 5 -6.41 -3.11 7.95
CA ARG A 5 -6.98 -4.46 7.85
C ARG A 5 -8.41 -4.45 7.32
N ARG A 6 -9.21 -3.45 7.70
CA ARG A 6 -10.56 -3.24 7.14
C ARG A 6 -10.51 -2.92 5.65
N HIS A 7 -9.61 -2.02 5.23
CA HIS A 7 -9.44 -1.70 3.81
C HIS A 7 -8.93 -2.90 3.01
N LEU A 8 -7.97 -3.66 3.54
CA LEU A 8 -7.47 -4.88 2.91
C LEU A 8 -8.59 -5.89 2.67
N ASP A 9 -9.46 -6.12 3.65
CA ASP A 9 -10.60 -7.02 3.50
C ASP A 9 -11.53 -6.58 2.37
N SER A 10 -11.88 -5.29 2.31
CA SER A 10 -12.70 -4.74 1.23
C SER A 10 -12.05 -4.92 -0.15
N VAL A 11 -10.74 -4.68 -0.26
CA VAL A 11 -9.99 -4.89 -1.50
C VAL A 11 -9.97 -6.36 -1.89
N LEU A 12 -9.80 -7.28 -0.94
CA LEU A 12 -9.81 -8.72 -1.19
C LEU A 12 -11.20 -9.21 -1.62
N GLN A 13 -12.28 -8.73 -1.00
CA GLN A 13 -13.64 -9.04 -1.45
C GLN A 13 -13.89 -8.54 -2.88
N GLN A 14 -13.40 -7.34 -3.23
CA GLN A 14 -13.50 -6.83 -4.60
C GLN A 14 -12.69 -7.68 -5.59
N LEU A 15 -11.49 -8.13 -5.22
CA LEU A 15 -10.65 -9.02 -6.04
C LEU A 15 -11.29 -10.39 -6.29
N GLN A 16 -12.14 -10.87 -5.38
CA GLN A 16 -12.88 -12.12 -5.56
C GLN A 16 -14.02 -11.99 -6.58
N THR A 17 -14.38 -10.77 -7.00
CA THR A 17 -15.38 -10.57 -8.05
C THR A 17 -14.77 -10.84 -9.43
N GLU A 18 -15.49 -11.58 -10.27
CA GLU A 18 -15.04 -12.02 -11.61
C GLU A 18 -14.65 -10.83 -12.52
N VAL A 19 -15.19 -9.64 -12.27
CA VAL A 19 -14.91 -8.37 -12.96
C VAL A 19 -13.45 -7.93 -12.80
N TYR A 20 -12.82 -8.26 -11.67
CA TYR A 20 -11.45 -7.86 -11.35
C TYR A 20 -10.38 -8.89 -11.77
N ARG A 21 -10.76 -10.08 -12.28
CA ARG A 21 -9.79 -11.07 -12.83
C ARG A 21 -9.10 -10.62 -14.12
N GLY A 22 -9.62 -9.58 -14.78
CA GLY A 22 -9.04 -8.99 -16.00
C GLY A 22 -8.56 -7.53 -15.87
N ALA A 23 -8.92 -6.84 -14.78
CA ALA A 23 -8.67 -5.41 -14.62
C ALA A 23 -7.28 -5.17 -14.01
N GLN A 24 -6.35 -4.81 -14.88
CA GLN A 24 -4.99 -4.47 -14.52
C GLN A 24 -4.95 -3.27 -13.54
N THR A 25 -4.04 -3.34 -12.56
CA THR A 25 -3.64 -2.25 -11.62
C THR A 25 -4.34 -2.13 -10.27
N LEU A 26 -4.89 -3.21 -9.72
CA LEU A 26 -5.35 -3.23 -8.32
C LEU A 26 -4.20 -3.02 -7.34
N TYR A 27 -4.40 -2.14 -6.36
CA TYR A 27 -3.48 -1.89 -5.27
C TYR A 27 -3.95 -2.63 -4.01
N VAL A 28 -3.11 -3.52 -3.49
CA VAL A 28 -3.35 -4.23 -2.23
C VAL A 28 -2.60 -3.51 -1.11
N PRO A 29 -3.27 -2.98 -0.08
CA PRO A 29 -2.58 -2.25 0.98
C PRO A 29 -1.78 -3.20 1.88
N ASN A 30 -0.48 -2.92 2.04
CA ASN A 30 0.35 -3.59 3.03
C ASN A 30 0.00 -3.13 4.46
N CYS A 31 -0.45 -4.08 5.27
CA CYS A 31 -0.77 -3.86 6.67
C CYS A 31 0.29 -4.44 7.60
N ASP A 32 0.49 -3.83 8.76
CA ASP A 32 1.28 -4.36 9.86
C ASP A 32 0.46 -5.32 10.75
N HIS A 33 1.12 -6.07 11.64
CA HIS A 33 0.48 -7.02 12.57
C HIS A 33 -0.61 -6.39 13.44
N ARG A 34 -0.50 -5.09 13.74
CA ARG A 34 -1.52 -4.32 14.50
C ARG A 34 -2.72 -3.89 13.65
N GLY A 35 -2.70 -4.12 12.33
CA GLY A 35 -3.76 -3.74 11.39
C GLY A 35 -3.69 -2.30 10.89
N PHE A 36 -2.57 -1.60 11.09
CA PHE A 36 -2.28 -0.27 10.53
C PHE A 36 -1.50 -0.37 9.22
N TYR A 37 -1.46 0.72 8.44
CA TYR A 37 -0.70 0.74 7.18
C TYR A 37 0.79 0.69 7.45
N ARG A 38 1.51 -0.10 6.65
CA ARG A 38 2.97 -0.09 6.64
C ARG A 38 3.43 1.24 6.04
N LYS A 39 4.56 1.76 6.53
CA LYS A 39 5.10 3.04 6.04
C LYS A 39 5.34 3.06 4.53
N ARG A 40 5.67 1.92 3.92
CA ARG A 40 5.89 1.77 2.48
C ARG A 40 4.76 0.97 1.87
N GLN A 41 4.06 1.56 0.91
CA GLN A 41 3.03 0.93 0.11
C GLN A 41 3.50 0.83 -1.34
N CYS A 42 3.15 -0.27 -2.02
CA CYS A 42 3.55 -0.50 -3.40
C CYS A 42 2.33 -0.89 -4.24
N ARG A 43 2.25 -0.39 -5.46
CA ARG A 43 1.27 -0.89 -6.44
C ARG A 43 1.66 -2.29 -6.89
N SER A 44 0.65 -3.13 -7.13
CA SER A 44 0.87 -4.46 -7.69
C SER A 44 1.56 -4.36 -9.05
N SER A 45 2.47 -5.30 -9.33
CA SER A 45 3.15 -5.38 -10.63
C SER A 45 2.13 -5.58 -11.74
N GLN A 46 2.29 -4.83 -12.83
CA GLN A 46 1.52 -5.02 -14.06
C GLN A 46 2.41 -5.78 -15.05
N GLY A 47 2.21 -7.10 -15.15
CA GLY A 47 3.07 -7.97 -15.96
C GLY A 47 4.52 -7.97 -15.44
N GLN A 48 5.47 -7.59 -16.29
CA GLN A 48 6.90 -7.58 -15.97
C GLN A 48 7.40 -6.32 -15.26
N ARG A 49 6.57 -5.28 -15.10
CA ARG A 49 6.98 -4.04 -14.43
C ARG A 49 6.56 -4.02 -12.98
N ARG A 50 7.52 -3.82 -12.07
CA ARG A 50 7.26 -3.53 -10.66
C ARG A 50 6.46 -2.23 -10.56
N GLY A 51 5.40 -2.25 -9.78
CA GLY A 51 4.62 -1.04 -9.51
C GLY A 51 5.43 -0.03 -8.67
N PRO A 52 5.15 1.28 -8.81
CA PRO A 52 5.76 2.29 -7.97
C PRO A 52 5.41 2.07 -6.49
N CYS A 53 6.32 2.50 -5.62
CA CYS A 53 6.13 2.46 -4.16
C CYS A 53 6.18 3.88 -3.60
N TRP A 54 5.28 4.18 -2.67
CA TRP A 54 5.21 5.47 -1.98
C TRP A 54 5.16 5.27 -0.46
N CYS A 55 5.36 6.36 0.26
CA CYS A 55 5.33 6.37 1.71
C CYS A 55 4.00 6.90 2.24
N VAL A 56 3.49 6.26 3.28
CA VAL A 56 2.26 6.65 3.98
C VAL A 56 2.45 6.65 5.49
N ASP A 57 1.59 7.38 6.21
CA ASP A 57 1.44 7.27 7.66
C ASP A 57 0.67 5.97 8.05
N ARG A 58 0.63 5.63 9.35
CA ARG A 58 -0.16 4.53 9.93
C ARG A 58 -1.64 4.53 9.53
N MET A 59 -2.21 5.69 9.16
CA MET A 59 -3.58 5.83 8.66
C MET A 59 -3.72 5.64 7.14
N GLY A 60 -2.62 5.47 6.39
CA GLY A 60 -2.62 5.27 4.95
C GLY A 60 -2.53 6.55 4.12
N LYS A 61 -2.32 7.70 4.77
CA LYS A 61 -2.18 9.01 4.09
C LYS A 61 -0.77 9.17 3.55
N SER A 62 -0.64 9.50 2.27
CA SER A 62 0.65 9.72 1.61
C SER A 62 1.46 10.83 2.27
N LEU A 63 2.75 10.58 2.50
CA LEU A 63 3.66 11.56 3.09
C LEU A 63 4.22 12.50 2.00
N PRO A 64 4.16 13.82 2.18
CA PRO A 64 4.76 14.77 1.23
C PRO A 64 6.28 14.62 1.21
N GLY A 65 6.89 14.68 0.03
CA GLY A 65 8.36 14.71 -0.13
C GLY A 65 9.08 13.36 -0.15
N SER A 66 8.37 12.23 -0.29
CA SER A 66 9.03 10.93 -0.47
C SER A 66 9.27 10.68 -1.97
N PRO A 67 10.52 10.62 -2.46
CA PRO A 67 10.78 10.39 -3.88
C PRO A 67 10.30 8.98 -4.27
N ASP A 68 9.59 8.92 -5.40
CA ASP A 68 9.31 7.69 -6.12
C ASP A 68 10.65 7.14 -6.64
N GLY A 69 11.17 6.12 -5.97
CA GLY A 69 12.35 5.40 -6.44
C GLY A 69 13.69 5.92 -5.94
N ASN A 70 14.18 5.34 -4.85
CA ASN A 70 15.47 4.66 -4.90
C ASN A 70 15.49 3.57 -3.84
N GLY A 71 16.00 2.39 -4.21
CA GLY A 71 16.12 1.27 -3.30
C GLY A 71 16.92 1.65 -2.05
N SER A 72 16.47 1.11 -0.91
CA SER A 72 17.15 1.17 0.41
C SER A 72 16.75 2.36 1.30
N SER A 73 15.95 2.07 2.33
CA SER A 73 16.00 2.73 3.65
C SER A 73 15.82 4.26 3.67
N SER A 74 14.62 4.83 3.60
CA SER A 74 13.69 4.89 4.74
C SER A 74 12.57 5.85 4.31
N CYS A 75 11.31 5.42 4.32
CA CYS A 75 10.24 6.41 4.36
C CYS A 75 10.54 7.36 5.51
N PRO A 76 10.50 8.69 5.31
CA PRO A 76 10.91 9.64 6.33
C PRO A 76 10.17 9.26 7.60
N THR A 77 10.92 8.96 8.65
CA THR A 77 10.36 8.75 9.98
C THR A 77 9.90 10.14 10.45
N GLY A 78 8.81 10.63 9.88
CA GLY A 78 8.13 11.83 10.33
C GLY A 78 7.54 11.52 11.69
N SER A 79 8.27 11.93 12.72
CA SER A 79 7.82 12.29 14.06
C SER A 79 6.91 11.28 14.77
N SER A 80 7.55 10.32 15.45
CA SER A 80 7.02 9.85 16.72
C SER A 80 7.68 10.72 17.79
N GLY A 81 6.95 11.73 18.25
CA GLY A 81 7.30 12.67 19.31
C GLY A 81 6.05 13.48 19.60
#